data_AF-A0A1S3GWI0-F1
#
_entry.id   AF-A0A1S3GWI0-F1
#
_cell.length_a   1.000
_cell.length_b   1.000
_cell.length_c   1.000
_cell.angle_alpha   90.00
_cell.angle_beta   90.00
_cell.angle_gamma   90.00
#
_symmetry.space_group_name_H-M   'P 1'
#
loop_
_entity.id
_entity.type
_entity.pdbx_description
1 polymer ?
#
loop_
_entity_poly.entity_id
_entity_poly.type
_entity_poly.pdbx_seq_one_letter_code
_entity_poly.pdbx_strand_id
1 'polypeptide(L)'
;DVQYSDIDYMERQLDFTLSPKFSGLPALIDRMKAAGMRVILILDPAISGNETEPYPAFTRGVEDDVFIKFPNDGGIVWGKVWPDFPNIVVNSSLDWDSQVEQYRAYVAFPDFFRNSTALWWKREMEELYTNPQSPEKSLKFDGMWIDMNEPSSFVNGAVAPGCRDTTLNRPPYMP
;
A
#
# COMPACT_ATOMS: atom_id res chain seq x y z
N ASP A 1 26.78 -2.08 2.37
CA ASP A 1 26.26 -1.06 3.30
C ASP A 1 24.77 -1.15 3.52
N VAL A 2 23.95 -1.24 2.45
CA VAL A 2 22.48 -1.23 2.56
C VAL A 2 21.89 -2.53 1.99
N GLN A 3 20.94 -3.13 2.70
CA GLN A 3 20.11 -4.25 2.22
C GLN A 3 18.65 -3.80 2.09
N TYR A 4 17.92 -4.42 1.16
CA TYR A 4 16.52 -4.12 0.87
C TYR A 4 15.64 -5.35 1.06
N SER A 5 14.35 -5.10 1.25
CA SER A 5 13.29 -6.04 0.93
C SER A 5 12.25 -5.29 0.10
N ASP A 6 11.86 -5.89 -1.03
CA ASP A 6 10.71 -5.46 -1.82
C ASP A 6 9.41 -5.87 -1.09
N ILE A 7 8.25 -5.66 -1.71
CA ILE A 7 6.90 -5.88 -1.18
C ILE A 7 6.65 -7.30 -0.64
N ASP A 8 7.52 -8.28 -0.92
CA ASP A 8 7.44 -9.65 -0.42
C ASP A 8 7.41 -9.75 1.12
N TYR A 9 8.00 -8.78 1.83
CA TYR A 9 7.95 -8.77 3.30
C TYR A 9 6.55 -8.48 3.83
N MET A 10 5.71 -7.82 3.04
CA MET A 10 4.36 -7.44 3.42
C MET A 10 3.43 -8.65 3.29
N GLU A 11 2.44 -8.74 4.18
CA GLU A 11 1.39 -9.73 4.04
C GLU A 11 0.49 -9.37 2.86
N ARG A 12 0.49 -10.18 1.80
CA ARG A 12 -0.30 -9.94 0.57
C ARG A 12 -0.06 -8.54 -0.02
N GLN A 13 1.17 -8.02 0.08
CA GLN A 13 1.55 -6.70 -0.41
C GLN A 13 0.76 -5.55 0.25
N LEU A 14 0.28 -5.75 1.48
CA LEU A 14 -0.39 -4.70 2.27
C LEU A 14 0.65 -3.86 2.99
N ASP A 15 0.69 -2.55 2.73
CA ASP A 15 1.57 -1.63 3.46
C ASP A 15 1.39 -1.77 4.97
N PHE A 16 2.49 -1.57 5.70
CA PHE A 16 2.55 -1.62 7.17
C PHE A 16 2.19 -2.99 7.79
N THR A 17 2.24 -4.07 7.01
CA THR A 17 2.06 -5.45 7.51
C THR A 17 3.36 -6.26 7.42
N LEU A 18 3.41 -7.40 8.10
CA LEU A 18 4.53 -8.35 8.05
C LEU A 18 4.02 -9.75 7.73
N SER A 19 4.44 -10.27 6.59
CA SER A 19 4.12 -11.62 6.12
C SER A 19 4.56 -12.68 7.13
N PRO A 20 3.75 -13.72 7.40
CA PRO A 20 4.17 -14.84 8.25
C PRO A 20 5.45 -15.53 7.76
N LYS A 21 5.68 -15.55 6.43
CA LYS A 21 6.91 -16.07 5.80
C LYS A 21 8.15 -15.23 6.11
N PHE A 22 7.95 -13.98 6.55
CA PHE A 22 8.99 -13.02 6.92
C PHE A 22 9.00 -12.70 8.41
N SER A 23 8.40 -13.54 9.26
CA SER A 23 8.38 -13.36 10.72
C SER A 23 9.76 -13.21 11.37
N GLY A 24 10.83 -13.71 10.75
CA GLY A 24 12.23 -13.55 11.20
C GLY A 24 12.92 -12.28 10.69
N LEU A 25 12.29 -11.48 9.83
CA LEU A 25 12.86 -10.26 9.26
C LEU A 25 13.29 -9.23 10.32
N PRO A 26 12.51 -8.94 11.38
CA PRO A 26 12.94 -8.04 12.46
C PRO A 26 14.31 -8.41 13.05
N ALA A 27 14.48 -9.69 13.41
CA ALA A 27 15.74 -10.20 13.97
C ALA A 27 16.90 -10.14 12.97
N LEU A 28 16.63 -10.34 11.68
CA LEU A 28 17.62 -10.19 10.62
C LEU A 28 18.07 -8.73 10.49
N ILE A 29 17.13 -7.78 10.51
CA ILE A 29 17.42 -6.34 10.49
C ILE A 29 18.33 -5.97 11.66
N ASP A 30 17.97 -6.36 12.88
CA ASP A 30 18.76 -6.06 14.09
C ASP A 30 20.18 -6.64 14.00
N ARG A 31 20.30 -7.89 13.54
CA ARG A 31 21.61 -8.54 13.34
C ARG A 31 22.46 -7.82 12.30
N MET A 32 21.90 -7.45 11.16
CA MET A 32 22.62 -6.74 10.10
C MET A 32 23.08 -5.38 10.59
N LYS A 33 22.22 -4.64 11.29
CA LYS A 33 22.54 -3.32 11.86
C LYS A 33 23.61 -3.41 12.94
N ALA A 34 23.59 -4.43 13.79
CA ALA A 34 24.64 -4.68 14.77
C ALA A 34 26.02 -4.96 14.11
N ALA A 35 26.02 -5.46 12.88
CA ALA A 35 27.23 -5.63 12.06
C ALA A 35 27.61 -4.37 11.25
N GLY A 36 26.96 -3.23 11.49
CA GLY A 36 27.24 -1.96 10.82
C GLY A 36 26.52 -1.75 9.49
N MET A 37 25.60 -2.64 9.09
CA MET A 37 24.79 -2.46 7.89
C MET A 37 23.57 -1.56 8.15
N ARG A 38 22.89 -1.18 7.07
CA ARG A 38 21.65 -0.38 7.06
C ARG A 38 20.59 -1.11 6.24
N VAL A 39 19.31 -0.80 6.50
CA VAL A 39 18.19 -1.43 5.78
C VAL A 39 17.27 -0.36 5.22
N ILE A 40 16.86 -0.51 3.96
CA ILE A 40 15.78 0.29 3.35
C ILE A 40 14.62 -0.63 3.03
N LEU A 41 13.40 -0.19 3.33
CA LEU A 41 12.17 -0.89 2.97
C LEU A 41 11.39 -0.08 1.94
N ILE A 42 10.64 -0.78 1.10
CA ILE A 42 9.70 -0.17 0.14
C ILE A 42 8.35 0.11 0.82
N LEU A 43 7.67 1.17 0.40
CA LEU A 43 6.24 1.41 0.63
C LEU A 43 5.62 1.92 -0.67
N ASP A 44 4.42 1.45 -0.95
CA ASP A 44 3.58 1.98 -2.03
C ASP A 44 2.58 2.99 -1.47
N PRO A 45 1.94 3.83 -2.29
CA PRO A 45 0.95 4.78 -1.77
C PRO A 45 -0.43 4.12 -1.55
N ALA A 46 -0.74 3.02 -2.22
CA ALA A 46 -2.11 2.55 -2.39
C ALA A 46 -2.54 1.55 -1.29
N ILE A 47 -3.54 1.92 -0.50
CA ILE A 47 -3.97 1.15 0.68
C ILE A 47 -5.20 0.30 0.39
N SER A 48 -5.11 -1.01 0.62
CA SER A 48 -6.24 -1.93 0.43
C SER A 48 -7.43 -1.61 1.34
N GLY A 49 -8.62 -1.56 0.76
CA GLY A 49 -9.88 -1.33 1.46
C GLY A 49 -10.80 -2.55 1.55
N ASN A 50 -10.36 -3.72 1.05
CA ASN A 50 -11.18 -4.95 1.07
C ASN A 50 -10.79 -5.93 2.18
N GLU A 51 -9.99 -5.50 3.14
CA GLU A 51 -9.51 -6.36 4.23
C GLU A 51 -10.61 -6.73 5.22
N THR A 52 -10.61 -7.99 5.66
CA THR A 52 -11.59 -8.53 6.61
C THR A 52 -11.08 -8.54 8.05
N GLU A 53 -9.76 -8.65 8.22
CA GLU A 53 -9.11 -8.49 9.52
C GLU A 53 -8.81 -7.01 9.79
N PRO A 54 -8.65 -6.60 11.07
CA PRO A 54 -8.34 -5.22 11.40
C PRO A 54 -7.08 -4.72 10.66
N TYR A 55 -7.26 -3.71 9.81
CA TYR A 55 -6.18 -3.07 9.07
C TYR A 55 -6.11 -1.57 9.40
N PRO A 56 -5.33 -1.19 10.44
CA PRO A 56 -5.32 0.18 10.96
C PRO A 56 -4.97 1.24 9.91
N ALA A 57 -4.05 0.96 8.99
CA ALA A 57 -3.66 1.88 7.94
C ALA A 57 -4.87 2.33 7.09
N PHE A 58 -5.72 1.38 6.68
CA PHE A 58 -6.95 1.72 5.96
C PHE A 58 -7.99 2.36 6.86
N THR A 59 -8.33 1.74 7.99
CA THR A 59 -9.41 2.20 8.88
C THR A 59 -9.17 3.64 9.36
N ARG A 60 -7.96 3.92 9.86
CA ARG A 60 -7.60 5.26 10.32
C ARG A 60 -7.48 6.25 9.16
N GLY A 61 -7.09 5.80 7.98
CA GLY A 61 -7.08 6.65 6.78
C GLY A 61 -8.49 7.11 6.38
N VAL A 62 -9.49 6.24 6.54
CA VAL A 62 -10.90 6.62 6.37
C VAL A 62 -11.35 7.59 7.47
N GLU A 63 -11.01 7.31 8.73
CA GLU A 63 -11.36 8.16 9.88
C GLU A 63 -10.74 9.57 9.78
N ASP A 64 -9.49 9.67 9.37
CA ASP A 64 -8.74 10.92 9.22
C ASP A 64 -9.00 11.63 7.87
N ASP A 65 -9.90 11.08 7.04
CA ASP A 65 -10.27 11.56 5.70
C ASP A 65 -9.04 11.87 4.81
N VAL A 66 -8.18 10.86 4.61
CA VAL A 66 -6.92 11.04 3.87
C VAL A 66 -7.02 10.63 2.40
N PHE A 67 -8.01 9.81 2.02
CA PHE A 67 -8.10 9.22 0.69
C PHE A 67 -8.73 10.15 -0.35
N ILE A 68 -8.25 10.05 -1.60
CA ILE A 68 -8.80 10.72 -2.77
C ILE A 68 -10.20 10.19 -3.07
N LYS A 69 -11.13 11.12 -3.26
CA LYS A 69 -12.56 10.87 -3.46
C LYS A 69 -13.07 11.59 -4.70
N PHE A 70 -14.15 11.09 -5.29
CA PHE A 70 -14.86 11.81 -6.34
C PHE A 70 -15.47 13.11 -5.79
N PRO A 71 -15.55 14.18 -6.60
CA PRO A 71 -16.01 15.50 -6.14
C PRO A 71 -17.50 15.54 -5.77
N ASN A 72 -18.33 14.68 -6.35
CA ASN A 72 -19.79 14.86 -6.33
C ASN A 72 -20.54 13.92 -5.36
N ASP A 73 -20.02 12.73 -5.06
CA ASP A 73 -20.65 11.77 -4.14
C ASP A 73 -19.76 11.40 -2.94
N GLY A 74 -18.52 11.91 -2.90
CA GLY A 74 -17.58 11.68 -1.80
C GLY A 74 -17.08 10.23 -1.70
N GLY A 75 -17.40 9.36 -2.66
CA GLY A 75 -16.90 7.99 -2.68
C GLY A 75 -15.40 7.96 -2.99
N ILE A 76 -14.67 7.02 -2.37
CA ILE A 76 -13.25 6.80 -2.66
C ILE A 76 -13.08 6.45 -4.15
N VAL A 77 -12.06 7.01 -4.79
CA VAL A 77 -11.64 6.61 -6.13
C VAL A 77 -10.82 5.32 -5.99
N TRP A 78 -11.45 4.19 -6.25
CA TRP A 78 -10.82 2.87 -6.13
C TRP A 78 -9.96 2.56 -7.36
N GLY A 79 -8.70 2.18 -7.13
CA GLY A 79 -7.85 1.55 -8.14
C GLY A 79 -7.53 0.11 -7.78
N LYS A 80 -6.59 -0.48 -8.51
CA LYS A 80 -5.94 -1.76 -8.20
C LYS A 80 -4.43 -1.61 -8.37
N VAL A 81 -3.66 -2.18 -7.46
CA VAL A 81 -2.19 -2.28 -7.53
C VAL A 81 -1.79 -3.66 -6.95
N TRP A 82 -0.72 -3.76 -6.16
CA TRP A 82 -0.16 -5.01 -5.67
C TRP A 82 -0.99 -5.78 -4.63
N PRO A 83 -1.75 -5.13 -3.72
CA PRO A 83 -2.52 -5.84 -2.70
C PRO A 83 -3.44 -6.92 -3.27
N ASP A 84 -3.40 -8.11 -2.69
CA ASP A 84 -4.31 -9.21 -3.02
C ASP A 84 -5.52 -9.23 -2.06
N PHE A 85 -6.70 -9.65 -2.55
CA PHE A 85 -7.87 -9.89 -1.72
C PHE A 85 -7.59 -10.89 -0.57
N PRO A 86 -8.28 -10.78 0.58
CA PRO A 86 -8.21 -11.80 1.61
C PRO A 86 -8.91 -13.08 1.14
N ASN A 87 -8.45 -14.23 1.65
CA ASN A 87 -9.08 -15.54 1.45
C ASN A 87 -9.14 -16.03 -0.02
N ILE A 88 -8.25 -15.55 -0.88
CA ILE A 88 -8.09 -16.04 -2.25
C ILE A 88 -6.82 -16.90 -2.40
N VAL A 89 -6.80 -17.77 -3.41
CA VAL A 89 -5.60 -18.52 -3.81
C VAL A 89 -5.10 -17.94 -5.13
N VAL A 90 -3.92 -17.34 -5.10
CA VAL A 90 -3.28 -16.76 -6.29
C VAL A 90 -2.68 -17.87 -7.15
N ASN A 91 -3.15 -17.97 -8.40
CA ASN A 91 -2.48 -18.75 -9.44
C ASN A 91 -1.62 -17.83 -10.30
N SER A 92 -0.31 -17.83 -10.04
CA SER A 92 0.66 -16.99 -10.77
C SER A 92 0.86 -17.38 -12.24
N SER A 93 0.26 -18.49 -12.70
CA SER A 93 0.31 -18.91 -14.11
C SER A 93 -0.80 -18.29 -14.97
N LEU A 94 -1.77 -17.59 -14.37
CA LEU A 94 -2.78 -16.85 -15.12
C LEU A 94 -2.16 -15.65 -15.84
N ASP A 95 -2.81 -15.19 -16.91
CA ASP A 95 -2.42 -13.94 -17.56
C ASP A 95 -2.61 -12.74 -16.62
N TRP A 96 -1.88 -11.66 -16.92
CA TRP A 96 -1.82 -10.49 -16.03
C TRP A 96 -3.20 -9.83 -15.84
N ASP A 97 -4.00 -9.70 -16.90
CA ASP A 97 -5.33 -9.09 -16.81
C ASP A 97 -6.26 -9.92 -15.91
N SER A 98 -6.24 -11.25 -16.07
CA SER A 98 -6.97 -12.17 -15.19
C SER A 98 -6.54 -12.05 -13.73
N GLN A 99 -5.23 -11.90 -13.46
CA GLN A 99 -4.73 -11.70 -12.09
C GLN A 99 -5.21 -10.36 -11.51
N VAL A 100 -5.16 -9.28 -12.29
CA VAL A 100 -5.66 -7.97 -11.87
C VAL A 100 -7.15 -8.03 -11.55
N GLU A 101 -7.95 -8.71 -12.38
CA GLU A 101 -9.38 -8.84 -12.16
C GLU A 101 -9.69 -9.69 -10.92
N GLN A 102 -9.11 -10.90 -10.83
CA GLN A 102 -9.51 -11.92 -9.86
C GLN A 102 -8.86 -11.76 -8.48
N TYR A 103 -7.62 -11.25 -8.43
CA TYR A 103 -6.81 -11.31 -7.21
C TYR A 103 -6.55 -9.97 -6.56
N ARG A 104 -6.35 -8.91 -7.35
CA ARG A 104 -5.97 -7.61 -6.81
C ARG A 104 -7.14 -6.92 -6.12
N ALA A 105 -6.94 -6.59 -4.85
CA ALA A 105 -7.89 -5.86 -4.01
C ALA A 105 -8.06 -4.41 -4.49
N TYR A 106 -9.17 -3.80 -4.08
CA TYR A 106 -9.42 -2.39 -4.36
C TYR A 106 -8.60 -1.57 -3.37
N VAL A 107 -7.88 -0.59 -3.91
CA VAL A 107 -6.98 0.26 -3.14
C VAL A 107 -7.40 1.72 -3.22
N ALA A 108 -7.23 2.43 -2.11
CA ALA A 108 -7.45 3.85 -1.97
C ALA A 108 -6.11 4.59 -2.04
N PHE A 109 -6.08 5.72 -2.75
CA PHE A 109 -4.89 6.56 -2.86
C PHE A 109 -4.97 7.73 -1.86
N PRO A 110 -4.00 7.91 -0.96
CA PRO A 110 -3.97 9.04 -0.05
C PRO A 110 -3.60 10.33 -0.78
N ASP A 111 -4.26 11.43 -0.38
CA ASP A 111 -3.99 12.78 -0.85
C ASP A 111 -2.85 13.40 -0.01
N PHE A 112 -1.61 13.25 -0.47
CA PHE A 112 -0.41 13.72 0.24
C PHE A 112 -0.31 15.25 0.35
N PHE A 113 -1.22 16.04 -0.24
CA PHE A 113 -1.27 17.48 -0.02
C PHE A 113 -1.97 17.87 1.29
N ARG A 114 -2.75 16.95 1.90
CA ARG A 114 -3.47 17.24 3.13
C ARG A 114 -2.56 17.10 4.36
N ASN A 115 -2.71 18.02 5.30
CA ASN A 115 -2.05 17.93 6.60
C ASN A 115 -2.48 16.68 7.38
N SER A 116 -3.74 16.23 7.23
CA SER A 116 -4.23 14.99 7.84
C SER A 116 -3.47 13.77 7.32
N THR A 117 -3.26 13.69 6.00
CA THR A 117 -2.47 12.61 5.37
C THR A 117 -1.04 12.59 5.90
N ALA A 118 -0.42 13.76 6.09
CA ALA A 118 0.93 13.83 6.66
C ALA A 118 1.00 13.28 8.09
N LEU A 119 -0.05 13.50 8.92
CA LEU A 119 -0.13 12.95 10.27
C LEU A 119 -0.37 11.43 10.25
N TRP A 120 -1.33 11.00 9.43
CA TRP A 120 -1.67 9.59 9.26
C TRP A 120 -0.46 8.78 8.77
N TRP A 121 0.21 9.20 7.67
CA TRP A 121 1.33 8.46 7.10
C TRP A 121 2.51 8.35 8.06
N LYS A 122 2.81 9.44 8.80
CA LYS A 122 3.85 9.43 9.84
C LYS A 122 3.53 8.45 10.97
N ARG A 123 2.27 8.38 11.41
CA ARG A 123 1.83 7.44 12.45
C ARG A 123 1.99 5.99 11.98
N GLU A 124 1.56 5.67 10.76
CA GLU A 124 1.70 4.30 10.23
C GLU A 124 3.18 3.91 10.07
N MET A 125 4.04 4.83 9.63
CA MET A 125 5.49 4.63 9.62
C MET A 125 6.09 4.45 11.03
N GLU A 126 5.62 5.23 12.01
CA GLU A 126 6.08 5.15 13.40
C GLU A 126 5.74 3.79 14.01
N GLU A 127 4.53 3.29 13.78
CA GLU A 127 4.08 1.97 14.26
C GLU A 127 4.74 0.81 13.49
N LEU A 128 5.13 0.99 12.23
CA LEU A 128 5.97 0.01 11.52
C LEU A 128 7.37 -0.07 12.14
N TYR A 129 7.95 1.09 12.47
CA TYR A 129 9.27 1.17 13.09
C TYR A 129 9.25 0.67 14.54
N THR A 130 8.22 1.01 15.32
CA THR A 130 8.02 0.60 16.71
C THR A 130 6.59 0.12 16.88
N ASN A 131 6.39 -1.19 16.72
CA ASN A 131 5.06 -1.78 16.74
C ASN A 131 4.49 -1.80 18.17
N PRO A 132 3.38 -1.09 18.44
CA PRO A 132 2.86 -0.94 19.80
C PRO A 132 2.17 -2.21 20.32
N GLN A 133 1.69 -3.08 19.44
CA GLN A 133 0.96 -4.30 19.81
C GLN A 133 1.86 -5.53 19.86
N SER A 134 2.87 -5.58 18.99
CA SER A 134 3.79 -6.70 18.82
C SER A 134 5.21 -6.18 18.63
N PRO A 135 5.90 -5.73 19.70
CA PRO A 135 7.23 -5.13 19.60
C PRO A 135 8.25 -5.98 18.84
N GLU A 136 8.14 -7.31 18.91
CA GLU A 136 8.95 -8.28 18.17
C GLU A 136 8.79 -8.22 16.65
N LYS A 137 7.71 -7.60 16.15
CA LYS A 137 7.45 -7.36 14.72
C LYS A 137 7.94 -5.99 14.23
N SER A 138 8.55 -5.18 15.10
CA SER A 138 9.09 -3.86 14.74
C SER A 138 10.17 -3.96 13.66
N LEU A 139 10.08 -3.16 12.60
CA LEU A 139 11.07 -3.14 11.52
C LEU A 139 11.93 -1.88 11.60
N LYS A 140 13.16 -2.02 12.12
CA LYS A 140 14.08 -0.89 12.36
C LYS A 140 14.80 -0.43 11.09
N PHE A 141 14.07 0.05 10.08
CA PHE A 141 14.62 0.59 8.83
C PHE A 141 15.47 1.87 9.04
N ASP A 142 16.35 2.18 8.10
CA ASP A 142 17.23 3.36 8.08
C ASP A 142 16.87 4.37 6.97
N GLY A 143 16.02 3.95 6.04
CA GLY A 143 15.51 4.78 4.96
C GLY A 143 14.26 4.15 4.36
N MET A 144 13.54 4.94 3.58
CA MET A 144 12.31 4.51 2.93
C MET A 144 12.44 4.68 1.42
N TRP A 145 12.04 3.67 0.68
CA TRP A 145 11.86 3.72 -0.76
C TRP A 145 10.37 3.86 -1.05
N ILE A 146 9.95 5.01 -1.55
CA ILE A 146 8.58 5.21 -2.03
C ILE A 146 8.56 4.86 -3.53
N ASP A 147 7.65 3.98 -3.93
CA ASP A 147 7.50 3.57 -5.33
C ASP A 147 6.04 3.60 -5.77
N MET A 148 5.79 3.32 -7.06
CA MET A 148 4.46 3.21 -7.65
C MET A 148 3.60 4.48 -7.49
N ASN A 149 4.27 5.64 -7.37
CA ASN A 149 3.70 6.90 -6.90
C ASN A 149 3.54 7.97 -7.98
N GLU A 150 3.43 7.57 -9.25
CA GLU A 150 3.03 8.46 -10.35
C GLU A 150 1.69 9.19 -10.13
N PRO A 151 0.62 8.62 -9.52
CA PRO A 151 0.40 7.27 -8.95
C PRO A 151 0.05 6.20 -9.99
N SER A 152 0.68 5.03 -9.88
CA SER A 152 0.41 3.89 -10.75
C SER A 152 -0.87 3.16 -10.36
N SER A 153 -1.62 2.68 -11.35
CA SER A 153 -2.72 1.74 -11.14
C SER A 153 -2.80 0.74 -12.28
N PHE A 154 -3.15 -0.50 -11.97
CA PHE A 154 -3.32 -1.59 -12.93
C PHE A 154 -4.66 -1.51 -13.68
N VAL A 155 -5.52 -0.56 -13.33
CA VAL A 155 -6.75 -0.25 -14.08
C VAL A 155 -6.67 1.17 -14.62
N ASN A 156 -7.15 1.37 -15.84
CA ASN A 156 -7.23 2.70 -16.43
C ASN A 156 -8.30 3.52 -15.73
N GLY A 157 -7.89 4.54 -14.98
CA GLY A 157 -8.79 5.45 -14.28
C GLY A 157 -9.22 4.93 -12.92
N ALA A 158 -10.32 4.19 -12.86
CA ALA A 158 -10.87 3.65 -11.62
C ALA A 158 -11.50 2.27 -11.84
N VAL A 159 -11.69 1.51 -10.78
CA VAL A 159 -12.46 0.26 -10.81
C VAL A 159 -13.91 0.53 -11.24
N ALA A 160 -14.57 -0.49 -11.80
CA ALA A 160 -15.93 -0.43 -12.31
C ALA A 160 -16.88 0.37 -11.40
N PRO A 161 -17.65 1.34 -11.95
CA PRO A 161 -17.91 1.55 -13.38
C PRO A 161 -16.86 2.38 -14.14
N GLY A 162 -15.72 2.74 -13.51
CA GLY A 162 -14.66 3.53 -14.13
C GLY A 162 -14.83 5.05 -13.97
N CYS A 163 -14.12 5.81 -14.80
CA CYS A 163 -14.13 7.27 -14.75
C CYS A 163 -15.46 7.85 -15.27
N ARG A 164 -16.10 8.67 -14.43
CA ARG A 164 -17.43 9.24 -14.70
C ARG A 164 -17.41 10.46 -15.60
N ASP A 165 -16.29 11.19 -15.65
CA ASP A 165 -16.15 12.40 -16.44
C ASP A 165 -15.60 12.07 -17.84
N THR A 166 -16.45 12.23 -18.85
CA THR A 166 -16.09 11.95 -20.24
C THR A 166 -15.09 12.96 -20.81
N THR A 167 -15.00 14.17 -20.25
CA THR A 167 -14.06 15.19 -20.68
C THR A 167 -12.63 14.91 -20.22
N LEU A 168 -12.46 14.29 -19.04
CA LEU A 168 -11.16 13.82 -18.57
C LEU A 168 -10.67 12.61 -19.38
N ASN A 169 -11.57 11.73 -19.81
CA ASN A 169 -11.23 10.58 -20.65
C ASN A 169 -10.91 10.96 -22.11
N ARG A 170 -11.39 12.11 -22.57
CA ARG A 170 -11.23 12.61 -23.96
C ARG A 170 -10.99 14.11 -23.95
N PRO A 171 -9.83 14.57 -23.44
CA PRO A 171 -9.50 15.97 -23.47
C PRO A 171 -9.38 16.47 -24.92
N PRO A 172 -9.53 17.79 -25.17
CA PRO A 172 -9.43 18.36 -26.51
C PRO A 172 -8.11 18.05 -27.24
N TYR A 173 -7.05 17.70 -26.49
CA TYR A 173 -5.76 17.27 -27.00
C TYR A 173 -5.20 16.15 -26.10
N MET A 174 -4.85 15.01 -26.71
CA MET A 174 -4.14 13.90 -26.06
C MET A 174 -2.68 13.92 -26.53
N PRO A 175 -1.70 14.23 -25.66
CA PRO A 175 -0.28 14.30 -26.00
C PRO A 175 0.33 12.93 -26.34
#